data_AF-A0A969KK64-F1
#
_entry.id   AF-A0A969KK64-F1
#
_cell.length_a   1.000
_cell.length_b   1.000
_cell.length_c   1.000
_cell.angle_alpha   90.00
_cell.angle_beta   90.00
_cell.angle_gamma   90.00
#
_symmetry.space_group_name_H-M   'P 1'
#
loop_
_entity.id
_entity.type
_entity.pdbx_description
1 polymer ?
#
loop_
_entity_poly.entity_id
_entity_poly.type
_entity_poly.pdbx_seq_one_letter_code
_entity_poly.pdbx_strand_id
1 'polypeptide(L)'
;MASKNTSPKITWDFGTAYELFVSLHVLDEPQYFGIRPSYAAGVRSRIPAVERKLLEEVYPIIGVPLKWLSTLPEPKDAISALWALKQIPPAERMIKLYRLDELQDEKHQKFNDILLRIVDERKWKAEDAEFFLKHFHKKHGSMKRDAIENFLNWCSKPEEFGEGFLSAMQAYYQAFFEEEEKRV
;
A
#
# COMPACT_ATOMS: atom_id res chain seq x y z
N MET A 1 12.67 -11.24 43.32
CA MET A 1 12.61 -11.67 41.90
C MET A 1 13.23 -10.55 41.07
N ALA A 2 14.38 -10.77 40.44
CA ALA A 2 15.06 -9.73 39.65
C ALA A 2 14.27 -9.46 38.36
N SER A 3 13.92 -8.20 38.12
CA SER A 3 13.33 -7.77 36.84
C SER A 3 14.35 -8.05 35.74
N LYS A 4 14.01 -8.90 34.77
CA LYS A 4 14.82 -9.07 33.57
C LYS A 4 14.91 -7.71 32.86
N ASN A 5 16.11 -7.12 32.87
CA ASN A 5 16.47 -6.01 32.00
C ASN A 5 16.39 -6.50 30.55
N THR A 6 15.20 -6.39 29.97
CA THR A 6 14.96 -6.75 28.59
C THR A 6 15.24 -5.51 27.76
N SER A 7 16.51 -5.25 27.50
CA SER A 7 16.90 -4.16 26.61
C SER A 7 16.30 -4.43 25.22
N PRO A 8 15.66 -3.43 24.58
CA PRO A 8 15.08 -3.62 23.25
C PRO A 8 16.19 -4.01 22.26
N LYS A 9 15.93 -5.03 21.44
CA LYS A 9 16.84 -5.47 20.38
C LYS A 9 16.48 -4.73 19.09
N ILE A 10 17.42 -3.98 18.54
CA ILE A 10 17.30 -3.34 17.22
C ILE A 10 17.90 -4.28 16.18
N THR A 11 17.20 -4.48 15.07
CA THR A 11 17.64 -5.29 13.93
C THR A 11 17.45 -4.52 12.64
N TRP A 12 18.32 -4.77 11.67
CA TRP A 12 18.20 -4.24 10.31
C TRP A 12 17.58 -5.31 9.41
N ASP A 13 16.65 -4.89 8.57
CA ASP A 13 16.01 -5.72 7.56
C ASP A 13 16.09 -4.98 6.21
N PHE A 14 16.51 -5.68 5.15
CA PHE A 14 16.82 -5.06 3.87
C PHE A 14 16.48 -6.03 2.72
N GLY A 15 16.35 -5.50 1.51
CA GLY A 15 16.10 -6.26 0.29
C GLY A 15 15.22 -5.48 -0.68
N THR A 16 15.48 -5.62 -2.00
CA THR A 16 14.90 -4.81 -3.09
C THR A 16 13.37 -4.83 -3.16
N ALA A 17 12.72 -5.74 -2.44
CA ALA A 17 11.29 -5.68 -2.17
C ALA A 17 10.86 -4.37 -1.49
N TYR A 18 11.64 -3.83 -0.55
CA TYR A 18 11.34 -2.54 0.06
C TYR A 18 11.43 -1.41 -0.96
N GLU A 19 12.50 -1.39 -1.74
CA GLU A 19 12.77 -0.40 -2.77
C GLU A 19 11.68 -0.40 -3.84
N LEU A 20 11.10 -1.55 -4.22
CA LEU A 20 9.96 -1.61 -5.14
C LEU A 20 8.78 -0.77 -4.64
N PHE A 21 8.33 -1.00 -3.41
CA PHE A 21 7.16 -0.29 -2.88
C PHE A 21 7.49 1.16 -2.48
N VAL A 22 8.66 1.40 -1.90
CA VAL A 22 9.07 2.75 -1.49
C VAL A 22 9.29 3.64 -2.72
N SER A 23 9.90 3.14 -3.79
CA SER A 23 10.10 3.92 -5.02
C SER A 23 8.78 4.38 -5.64
N LEU A 24 7.72 3.55 -5.59
CA LEU A 24 6.40 3.97 -6.04
C LEU A 24 5.85 5.15 -5.20
N HIS A 25 6.01 5.09 -3.87
CA HIS A 25 5.60 6.19 -2.98
C HIS A 25 6.35 7.49 -3.29
N VAL A 26 7.66 7.37 -3.57
CA VAL A 26 8.50 8.50 -3.98
C VAL A 26 8.02 9.13 -5.29
N LEU A 27 7.60 8.31 -6.26
CA LEU A 27 7.09 8.77 -7.55
C LEU A 27 5.70 9.42 -7.45
N ASP A 28 4.89 9.05 -6.45
CA ASP A 28 3.60 9.68 -6.19
C ASP A 28 3.72 11.02 -5.45
N GLU A 29 4.75 11.18 -4.63
CA GLU A 29 5.02 12.41 -3.88
C GLU A 29 6.35 13.09 -4.29
N PRO A 30 6.59 13.39 -5.59
CA PRO A 30 7.91 13.78 -6.06
C PRO A 30 8.41 15.08 -5.43
N GLN A 31 7.51 16.03 -5.15
CA GLN A 31 7.87 17.30 -4.50
C GLN A 31 8.37 17.10 -3.07
N TYR A 32 7.77 16.18 -2.32
CA TYR A 32 8.18 15.88 -0.95
C TYR A 32 9.59 15.28 -0.91
N PHE A 33 9.90 14.41 -1.86
CA PHE A 33 11.20 13.73 -1.96
C PHE A 33 12.25 14.46 -2.82
N GLY A 34 11.97 15.68 -3.27
CA GLY A 34 12.92 16.46 -4.09
C GLY A 34 13.15 15.90 -5.51
N ILE A 35 12.26 15.03 -5.99
CA ILE A 35 12.26 14.50 -7.34
C ILE A 35 11.58 15.49 -8.28
N ARG A 36 12.15 15.69 -9.47
CA ARG A 36 11.53 16.54 -10.50
C ARG A 36 10.15 15.98 -10.88
N PRO A 37 9.05 16.74 -10.75
CA PRO A 37 7.71 16.23 -11.07
C PRO A 37 7.57 15.69 -12.50
N SER A 38 8.28 16.27 -13.47
CA SER A 38 8.30 15.80 -14.86
C SER A 38 8.98 14.43 -15.02
N TYR A 39 10.01 14.14 -14.23
CA TYR A 39 10.64 12.82 -14.21
C TYR A 39 9.68 11.77 -13.66
N ALA A 40 9.08 12.03 -12.49
CA ALA A 40 8.12 11.11 -11.88
C ALA A 40 6.89 10.87 -12.77
N ALA A 41 6.37 11.93 -13.40
CA ALA A 41 5.31 11.81 -14.40
C ALA A 41 5.74 10.95 -15.61
N GLY A 42 6.97 11.12 -16.12
CA GLY A 42 7.51 10.34 -17.23
C GLY A 42 7.81 8.88 -16.90
N VAL A 43 8.04 8.54 -15.63
CA VAL A 43 8.10 7.14 -15.17
C VAL A 43 6.69 6.56 -15.13
N ARG A 44 5.76 7.23 -14.43
CA ARG A 44 4.38 6.75 -14.30
C ARG A 44 3.71 6.57 -15.67
N SER A 45 3.96 7.44 -16.65
CA SER A 45 3.37 7.33 -17.99
C SER A 45 3.74 6.06 -18.77
N ARG A 46 4.76 5.31 -18.33
CA ARG A 46 5.14 4.01 -18.93
C ARG A 46 4.26 2.87 -18.44
N ILE A 47 3.60 3.04 -17.30
CA ILE A 47 2.64 2.07 -16.75
C ILE A 47 1.36 2.15 -17.59
N PRO A 48 0.76 1.01 -17.99
CA PRO A 48 -0.49 1.02 -18.75
C PRO A 48 -1.61 1.76 -18.00
N ALA A 49 -2.54 2.34 -18.75
CA ALA A 49 -3.44 3.35 -18.22
C ALA A 49 -4.37 2.84 -17.10
N VAL A 50 -4.80 1.58 -17.17
CA VAL A 50 -5.71 0.97 -16.18
C VAL A 50 -4.98 0.78 -14.84
N GLU A 51 -3.80 0.16 -14.89
CA GLU A 51 -2.92 -0.09 -13.76
C GLU A 51 -2.46 1.22 -13.11
N ARG A 52 -2.04 2.19 -13.94
CA ARG A 52 -1.60 3.50 -13.46
C ARG A 52 -2.72 4.22 -12.71
N LYS A 53 -3.94 4.24 -13.28
CA LYS A 53 -5.09 4.87 -12.64
C LYS A 53 -5.38 4.24 -11.29
N LEU A 54 -5.34 2.91 -11.20
CA LEU A 54 -5.54 2.21 -9.93
C LEU A 54 -4.49 2.65 -8.89
N LEU A 55 -3.20 2.66 -9.24
CA LEU A 55 -2.14 3.09 -8.31
C LEU A 55 -2.34 4.54 -7.86
N GLU A 56 -2.67 5.46 -8.78
CA GLU A 56 -2.95 6.87 -8.47
C GLU A 56 -4.13 7.04 -7.49
N GLU A 57 -5.14 6.17 -7.56
CA GLU A 57 -6.32 6.22 -6.70
C GLU A 57 -6.09 5.58 -5.32
N VAL A 58 -5.32 4.49 -5.23
CA VAL A 58 -5.21 3.70 -4.00
C VAL A 58 -3.93 3.97 -3.22
N TYR A 59 -2.79 4.07 -3.91
CA TYR A 59 -1.47 4.06 -3.28
C TYR A 59 -1.21 5.23 -2.32
N PRO A 60 -1.66 6.47 -2.62
CA PRO A 60 -1.56 7.59 -1.68
C PRO A 60 -2.33 7.39 -0.36
N ILE A 61 -3.30 6.47 -0.35
CA ILE A 61 -4.18 6.23 0.80
C ILE A 61 -3.66 5.06 1.64
N ILE A 62 -3.29 3.96 0.99
CA ILE A 62 -2.84 2.74 1.66
C ILE A 62 -1.34 2.78 2.00
N GLY A 63 -0.53 3.49 1.21
CA GLY A 63 0.91 3.61 1.41
C GLY A 63 1.68 2.28 1.30
N VAL A 64 2.92 2.29 1.79
CA VAL A 64 3.84 1.15 1.72
C VAL A 64 3.49 0.10 2.79
N PRO A 65 3.30 -1.19 2.44
CA PRO A 65 2.99 -2.27 3.39
C PRO A 65 4.24 -2.77 4.13
N LEU A 66 4.95 -1.88 4.84
CA LEU A 66 6.23 -2.17 5.51
C LEU A 66 6.16 -3.37 6.47
N LYS A 67 5.04 -3.52 7.19
CA LYS A 67 4.83 -4.59 8.17
C LYS A 67 4.63 -5.96 7.52
N TRP A 68 4.18 -6.01 6.27
CA TRP A 68 4.12 -7.25 5.49
C TRP A 68 5.47 -7.55 4.85
N LEU A 69 6.13 -6.54 4.27
CA LEU A 69 7.47 -6.69 3.67
C LEU A 69 8.49 -7.27 4.67
N SER A 70 8.44 -6.83 5.93
CA SER A 70 9.34 -7.34 6.98
C SER A 70 9.09 -8.79 7.38
N THR A 71 7.96 -9.37 6.99
CA THR A 71 7.64 -10.78 7.24
C THR A 71 8.00 -11.71 6.09
N LEU A 72 8.42 -11.16 4.95
CA LEU A 72 8.82 -11.97 3.80
C LEU A 72 10.11 -12.75 4.10
N PRO A 73 10.20 -14.03 3.69
CA PRO A 73 11.42 -14.82 3.81
C PRO A 73 12.47 -14.35 2.78
N GLU A 74 13.71 -14.80 2.98
CA GLU A 74 14.76 -14.65 1.97
C GLU A 74 14.52 -15.59 0.77
N PRO A 75 14.86 -15.17 -0.47
CA PRO A 75 15.40 -13.86 -0.83
C PRO A 75 14.34 -12.76 -0.82
N LYS A 76 14.67 -11.60 -0.25
CA LYS A 76 13.77 -10.44 -0.17
C LYS A 76 13.90 -9.49 -1.37
N ASP A 77 13.82 -10.04 -2.58
CA ASP A 77 13.84 -9.27 -3.81
C ASP A 77 12.43 -8.90 -4.34
N ALA A 78 12.36 -8.01 -5.33
CA ALA A 78 11.08 -7.53 -5.86
C ALA A 78 10.24 -8.65 -6.48
N ILE A 79 10.87 -9.58 -7.20
CA ILE A 79 10.19 -10.73 -7.80
C ILE A 79 9.60 -11.64 -6.72
N SER A 80 10.35 -11.89 -5.64
CA SER A 80 9.90 -12.71 -4.51
C SER A 80 8.73 -12.06 -3.78
N ALA A 81 8.74 -10.73 -3.63
CA ALA A 81 7.61 -10.00 -3.07
C ALA A 81 6.37 -10.06 -3.98
N LEU A 82 6.53 -9.86 -5.30
CA LEU A 82 5.43 -9.99 -6.26
C LEU A 82 4.87 -11.42 -6.30
N TRP A 83 5.74 -12.43 -6.17
CA TRP A 83 5.33 -13.83 -6.08
C TRP A 83 4.55 -14.10 -4.79
N ALA A 84 5.04 -13.62 -3.65
CA ALA A 84 4.34 -13.74 -2.37
C ALA A 84 2.97 -13.04 -2.38
N LEU A 85 2.88 -11.85 -2.97
CA LEU A 85 1.61 -11.15 -3.17
C LEU A 85 0.64 -11.96 -4.04
N LYS A 86 1.14 -12.61 -5.10
CA LYS A 86 0.34 -13.47 -5.98
C LYS A 86 -0.22 -14.69 -5.25
N GLN A 87 0.47 -15.22 -4.24
CA GLN A 87 -0.02 -16.37 -3.46
C GLN A 87 -1.22 -16.03 -2.56
N ILE A 88 -1.44 -14.75 -2.25
CA ILE A 88 -2.58 -14.32 -1.45
C ILE A 88 -3.83 -14.28 -2.35
N PRO A 89 -4.95 -14.89 -1.95
CA PRO A 89 -6.21 -14.80 -2.68
C PRO A 89 -6.59 -13.33 -2.96
N PRO A 90 -7.11 -12.98 -4.15
CA PRO A 90 -7.36 -11.58 -4.51
C PRO A 90 -8.12 -10.78 -3.46
N ALA A 91 -9.23 -11.33 -2.96
CA ALA A 91 -10.06 -10.67 -1.94
C ALA A 91 -9.35 -10.42 -0.60
N GLU A 92 -8.28 -11.16 -0.30
CA GLU A 92 -7.56 -11.10 0.97
C GLU A 92 -6.30 -10.22 0.90
N ARG A 93 -5.82 -9.86 -0.30
CA ARG A 93 -4.53 -9.16 -0.50
C ARG A 93 -4.42 -7.91 0.36
N MET A 94 -5.43 -7.03 0.28
CA MET A 94 -5.41 -5.77 1.03
C MET A 94 -5.44 -6.00 2.55
N ILE A 95 -6.23 -6.96 3.03
CA ILE A 95 -6.30 -7.34 4.44
C ILE A 95 -4.91 -7.79 4.93
N LYS A 96 -4.25 -8.68 4.19
CA LYS A 96 -2.95 -9.25 4.58
C LYS A 96 -1.79 -8.28 4.46
N LEU A 97 -1.75 -7.47 3.40
CA LEU A 97 -0.70 -6.46 3.19
C LEU A 97 -0.68 -5.42 4.31
N TYR A 98 -1.86 -4.96 4.73
CA TYR A 98 -1.99 -3.90 5.74
C TYR A 98 -2.36 -4.43 7.13
N ARG A 99 -2.42 -5.75 7.30
CA ARG A 99 -2.68 -6.46 8.56
C ARG A 99 -3.93 -5.93 9.24
N LEU A 100 -5.00 -5.76 8.44
CA LEU A 100 -6.27 -5.19 8.90
C LEU A 100 -6.96 -6.09 9.93
N ASP A 101 -6.74 -7.40 9.83
CA ASP A 101 -7.27 -8.44 10.71
C ASP A 101 -6.54 -8.55 12.06
N GLU A 102 -5.55 -7.70 12.31
CA GLU A 102 -4.80 -7.70 13.57
C GLU A 102 -5.25 -6.62 14.54
N LEU A 103 -5.23 -6.98 15.82
CA LEU A 103 -5.49 -6.04 16.91
C LEU A 103 -4.51 -4.87 16.86
N GLN A 104 -5.08 -3.66 16.88
CA GLN A 104 -4.35 -2.40 16.97
C GLN A 104 -4.78 -1.62 18.23
N ASP A 105 -4.16 -0.46 18.46
CA ASP A 105 -4.74 0.53 19.38
C ASP A 105 -6.15 0.96 18.92
N GLU A 106 -6.95 1.52 19.84
CA GLU A 106 -8.36 1.85 19.59
C GLU A 106 -8.58 2.71 18.32
N LYS A 107 -7.65 3.64 18.03
CA LYS A 107 -7.78 4.55 16.90
C LYS A 107 -7.57 3.83 15.57
N HIS A 108 -6.55 2.97 15.50
CA HIS A 108 -6.26 2.18 14.32
C HIS A 108 -7.26 1.02 14.15
N GLN A 109 -7.77 0.48 15.27
CA GLN A 109 -8.75 -0.60 15.23
C GLN A 109 -10.04 -0.17 14.51
N LYS A 110 -10.58 1.01 14.84
CA LYS A 110 -11.79 1.51 14.17
C LYS A 110 -11.60 1.73 12.67
N PHE A 111 -10.40 2.14 12.24
CA PHE A 111 -10.07 2.29 10.83
C PHE A 111 -10.13 0.92 10.12
N ASN A 112 -9.49 -0.09 10.72
CA ASN A 112 -9.47 -1.45 10.19
C ASN A 112 -10.87 -2.07 10.16
N ASP A 113 -11.65 -1.92 11.24
CA ASP A 113 -13.01 -2.48 11.35
C ASP A 113 -13.93 -1.96 10.24
N ILE A 114 -13.84 -0.67 9.89
CA ILE A 114 -14.62 -0.09 8.80
C ILE A 114 -14.22 -0.71 7.47
N LEU A 115 -12.92 -0.84 7.18
CA LEU A 115 -12.45 -1.46 5.93
C LEU A 115 -12.86 -2.94 5.85
N LEU A 116 -12.69 -3.70 6.94
CA LEU A 116 -13.10 -5.10 7.01
C LEU A 116 -14.60 -5.26 6.77
N ARG A 117 -15.43 -4.41 7.39
CA ARG A 117 -16.88 -4.40 7.14
C ARG A 117 -17.20 -4.09 5.68
N ILE A 118 -16.53 -3.11 5.06
CA ILE A 118 -16.77 -2.76 3.65
C ILE A 118 -16.40 -3.93 2.72
N VAL A 119 -15.30 -4.62 3.01
CA VAL A 119 -14.87 -5.80 2.26
C VAL A 119 -15.89 -6.94 2.40
N ASP A 120 -16.39 -7.19 3.61
CA ASP A 120 -17.37 -8.25 3.89
C ASP A 120 -18.75 -7.94 3.28
N GLU A 121 -19.29 -6.74 3.55
CA GLU A 121 -20.60 -6.31 3.07
C GLU A 121 -20.60 -5.91 1.58
N ARG A 122 -19.41 -5.76 0.97
CA ARG A 122 -19.18 -5.26 -0.39
C ARG A 122 -19.85 -3.90 -0.66
N LYS A 123 -19.99 -3.09 0.40
CA LYS A 123 -20.70 -1.81 0.39
C LYS A 123 -20.14 -0.87 1.45
N TRP A 124 -20.03 0.40 1.08
CA TRP A 124 -19.73 1.50 2.00
C TRP A 124 -20.92 2.45 2.08
N LYS A 125 -20.94 3.28 3.12
CA LYS A 125 -21.97 4.26 3.44
C LYS A 125 -21.34 5.65 3.54
N ALA A 126 -22.12 6.71 3.37
CA ALA A 126 -21.60 8.08 3.39
C ALA A 126 -20.81 8.41 4.67
N GLU A 127 -21.18 7.81 5.80
CA GLU A 127 -20.52 7.97 7.09
C GLU A 127 -19.09 7.39 7.08
N ASP A 128 -18.81 6.36 6.28
CA ASP A 128 -17.46 5.82 6.11
C ASP A 128 -16.55 6.83 5.42
N ALA A 129 -17.00 7.40 4.31
CA ALA A 129 -16.25 8.42 3.57
C ALA A 129 -15.96 9.65 4.46
N GLU A 130 -16.94 10.07 5.27
CA GLU A 130 -16.74 11.14 6.24
C GLU A 130 -15.71 10.79 7.33
N PHE A 131 -15.71 9.55 7.79
CA PHE A 131 -14.72 9.07 8.75
C PHE A 131 -13.30 9.17 8.16
N PHE A 132 -13.08 8.63 6.96
CA PHE A 132 -11.75 8.66 6.32
C PHE A 132 -11.32 10.09 5.97
N LEU A 133 -12.22 10.94 5.45
CA LEU A 133 -11.92 12.36 5.20
C LEU A 133 -11.40 13.06 6.47
N LYS A 134 -12.09 12.89 7.60
CA LYS A 134 -11.66 13.46 8.90
C LYS A 134 -10.35 12.86 9.38
N HIS A 135 -10.10 11.58 9.09
CA HIS A 135 -8.85 10.90 9.45
C HIS A 135 -7.66 11.47 8.66
N PHE A 136 -7.78 11.59 7.33
CA PHE A 136 -6.69 12.02 6.45
C PHE A 136 -6.41 13.52 6.50
N HIS A 137 -7.44 14.36 6.70
CA HIS A 137 -7.27 15.80 6.93
C HIS A 137 -6.28 16.13 8.06
N LYS A 138 -6.18 15.26 9.07
CA LYS A 138 -5.29 15.46 10.21
C LYS A 138 -3.84 15.09 9.93
N LYS A 139 -3.54 14.33 8.87
CA LYS A 139 -2.25 13.63 8.69
C LYS A 139 -1.50 13.98 7.40
N HIS A 140 -2.18 14.28 6.29
CA HIS A 140 -1.56 14.43 4.96
C HIS A 140 -2.07 15.64 4.14
N GLY A 141 -2.64 16.66 4.80
CA GLY A 141 -3.39 17.73 4.12
C GLY A 141 -4.81 17.27 3.74
N SER A 142 -5.59 18.15 3.11
CA SER A 142 -6.98 17.82 2.76
C SER A 142 -7.04 16.91 1.54
N MET A 143 -7.23 15.60 1.75
CA MET A 143 -7.66 14.71 0.68
C MET A 143 -9.07 15.10 0.20
N LYS A 144 -9.28 15.02 -1.11
CA LYS A 144 -10.58 15.30 -1.71
C LYS A 144 -11.55 14.14 -1.44
N ARG A 145 -12.83 14.45 -1.32
CA ARG A 145 -13.89 13.46 -1.05
C ARG A 145 -13.98 12.40 -2.15
N ASP A 146 -13.86 12.80 -3.41
CA ASP A 146 -13.87 11.89 -4.56
C ASP A 146 -12.74 10.84 -4.50
N ALA A 147 -11.54 11.22 -4.07
CA ALA A 147 -10.43 10.28 -3.87
C ALA A 147 -10.75 9.22 -2.81
N ILE A 148 -11.35 9.63 -1.68
CA ILE A 148 -11.79 8.70 -0.64
C ILE A 148 -12.89 7.78 -1.16
N GLU A 149 -13.91 8.32 -1.82
CA GLU A 149 -15.02 7.52 -2.35
C GLU A 149 -14.55 6.52 -3.41
N ASN A 150 -13.61 6.91 -4.28
CA ASN A 150 -12.98 6.00 -5.25
C ASN A 150 -12.23 4.85 -4.55
N PHE A 151 -11.49 5.14 -3.49
CA PHE A 151 -10.84 4.10 -2.70
C PHE A 151 -11.84 3.16 -2.01
N LEU A 152 -12.91 3.69 -1.43
CA LEU A 152 -13.95 2.84 -0.82
C LEU A 152 -14.71 2.01 -1.87
N ASN A 153 -14.86 2.52 -3.09
CA ASN A 153 -15.37 1.76 -4.24
C ASN A 153 -14.45 0.60 -4.65
N TRP A 154 -13.14 0.75 -4.48
CA TRP A 154 -12.20 -0.37 -4.65
C TRP A 154 -12.31 -1.37 -3.50
N CYS A 155 -12.38 -0.90 -2.25
CA CYS A 155 -12.53 -1.78 -1.09
C CYS A 155 -13.82 -2.60 -1.11
N SER A 156 -14.90 -2.09 -1.70
CA SER A 156 -16.17 -2.81 -1.83
C SER A 156 -16.15 -3.92 -2.90
N LYS A 157 -15.08 -4.00 -3.69
CA LYS A 157 -14.84 -5.00 -4.73
C LYS A 157 -13.50 -5.71 -4.51
N PRO A 158 -13.38 -6.49 -3.43
CA PRO A 158 -12.08 -6.95 -2.96
C PRO A 158 -11.35 -7.83 -3.96
N GLU A 159 -12.06 -8.64 -4.77
CA GLU A 159 -11.44 -9.43 -5.84
C GLU A 159 -10.88 -8.55 -6.97
N GLU A 160 -11.66 -7.58 -7.45
CA GLU A 160 -11.27 -6.67 -8.54
C GLU A 160 -10.07 -5.81 -8.10
N PHE A 161 -10.11 -5.29 -6.87
CA PHE A 161 -9.02 -4.53 -6.30
C PHE A 161 -7.77 -5.42 -6.13
N GLY A 162 -7.90 -6.62 -5.58
CA GLY A 162 -6.78 -7.52 -5.39
C GLY A 162 -6.06 -7.88 -6.68
N GLU A 163 -6.79 -8.23 -7.74
CA GLU A 163 -6.21 -8.53 -9.06
C GLU A 163 -5.61 -7.29 -9.71
N GLY A 164 -6.33 -6.16 -9.67
CA GLY A 164 -5.85 -4.90 -10.22
C GLY A 164 -4.57 -4.43 -9.54
N PHE A 165 -4.46 -4.55 -8.22
CA PHE A 165 -3.27 -4.16 -7.47
C PHE A 165 -2.05 -5.02 -7.83
N LEU A 166 -2.21 -6.35 -7.91
CA LEU A 166 -1.12 -7.23 -8.35
C LEU A 166 -0.68 -6.91 -9.78
N SER A 167 -1.63 -6.77 -10.70
CA SER A 167 -1.35 -6.39 -12.10
C SER A 167 -0.58 -5.08 -12.16
N ALA A 168 -1.01 -4.08 -11.38
CA ALA A 168 -0.40 -2.77 -11.37
C ALA A 168 1.02 -2.75 -10.79
N MET A 169 1.26 -3.50 -9.71
CA MET A 169 2.61 -3.66 -9.16
C MET A 169 3.55 -4.40 -10.13
N GLN A 170 3.04 -5.40 -10.85
CA GLN A 170 3.80 -6.10 -11.90
C GLN A 170 4.11 -5.18 -13.09
N ALA A 171 3.14 -4.37 -13.52
CA ALA A 171 3.32 -3.41 -14.59
C ALA A 171 4.32 -2.31 -14.21
N TYR A 172 4.26 -1.82 -12.96
CA TYR A 172 5.26 -0.89 -12.44
C TYR A 172 6.67 -1.50 -12.42
N TYR A 173 6.78 -2.76 -11.97
CA TYR A 173 8.05 -3.49 -12.00
C TYR A 173 8.64 -3.54 -13.40
N GLN A 174 7.86 -4.00 -14.39
CA GLN A 174 8.31 -4.14 -15.78
C GLN A 174 8.62 -2.80 -16.45
N ALA A 175 7.84 -1.75 -16.15
CA ALA A 175 7.99 -0.45 -16.81
C ALA A 175 9.17 0.39 -16.28
N PHE A 176 9.69 0.05 -15.10
CA PHE A 176 10.70 0.86 -14.42
C PHE A 176 11.60 0.05 -13.49
N PHE A 177 11.03 -0.64 -12.50
CA PHE A 177 11.82 -1.13 -11.38
C PHE A 177 12.75 -2.30 -11.73
N GLU A 178 12.46 -3.10 -12.74
CA GLU A 178 13.34 -4.20 -13.18
C GLU A 178 14.75 -3.68 -13.56
N GLU A 179 14.83 -2.53 -14.22
CA GLU A 179 16.11 -1.92 -14.56
C GLU A 179 16.79 -1.28 -13.36
N GLU A 180 16.03 -0.66 -12.46
CA GLU A 180 16.55 -0.03 -11.26
C GLU A 180 17.04 -1.04 -10.23
N GLU A 181 16.37 -2.19 -10.09
CA GLU A 181 16.77 -3.27 -9.19
C GLU A 181 18.18 -3.79 -9.50
N LYS A 182 18.59 -3.78 -10.77
CA LYS A 182 19.95 -4.18 -11.21
C LYS A 182 21.04 -3.18 -10.80
N ARG A 183 20.66 -2.00 -10.32
CA ARG A 183 21.57 -0.90 -9.90
C ARG A 183 21.67 -0.74 -8.39
N VAL A 184 20.85 -1.47 -7.63
CA VAL A 184 20.88 -1.54 -6.15
C VAL A 184 21.93 -2.56 -5.72
#